data_AF-A0A661XLI1-F1
#
_entry.id   AF-A0A661XLI1-F1
#
_cell.length_a   1.000
_cell.length_b   1.000
_cell.length_c   1.000
_cell.angle_alpha   90.00
_cell.angle_beta   90.00
_cell.angle_gamma   90.00
#
_symmetry.space_group_name_H-M   'P 1'
#
loop_
_entity.id
_entity.type
_entity.pdbx_description
1 polymer ?
#
loop_
_entity_poly.entity_id
_entity_poly.type
_entity_poly.pdbx_seq_one_letter_code
_entity_poly.pdbx_strand_id
1 'polypeptide(L)' 'MKKVMITATIALFFIGASLSADACRGTYYACGNTVTVASLIADAQENCPSGSTFTIIHCDGGEFPITIIEQ' A
#
# COMPACT_ATOMS: atom_id res chain seq x y z
N MET A 1 37.22 32.15 -17.76
CA MET A 1 36.41 30.91 -17.87
C MET A 1 36.08 30.43 -16.46
N LYS A 2 34.86 30.70 -15.96
CA LYS A 2 34.42 30.26 -14.62
C LYS A 2 33.67 28.94 -14.75
N LYS A 3 34.18 27.87 -14.13
CA LYS A 3 33.52 26.57 -14.05
C LYS A 3 32.36 26.67 -13.04
N VAL A 4 31.14 26.43 -13.49
CA VAL A 4 29.98 26.28 -12.61
C VAL A 4 29.91 24.81 -12.21
N MET A 5 30.12 24.54 -10.93
CA MET A 5 29.91 23.21 -10.34
C MET A 5 28.45 23.16 -9.88
N ILE A 6 27.65 22.27 -10.49
CA ILE A 6 26.24 22.07 -10.12
C ILE A 6 26.21 20.91 -9.12
N THR A 7 26.04 21.22 -7.84
CA THR A 7 25.80 20.24 -6.79
C THR A 7 24.32 19.90 -6.81
N ALA A 8 23.96 18.72 -7.30
CA ALA A 8 22.58 18.24 -7.30
C ALA A 8 22.26 17.59 -5.94
N THR A 9 21.56 18.33 -5.07
CA THR A 9 20.94 17.76 -3.88
C THR A 9 19.70 17.00 -4.31
N ILE A 10 19.79 15.67 -4.36
CA ILE A 10 18.64 14.80 -4.58
C ILE A 10 17.83 14.84 -3.27
N ALA A 11 16.83 15.72 -3.22
CA ALA A 11 15.79 15.63 -2.21
C ALA A 11 14.99 14.36 -2.48
N LEU A 12 15.23 13.31 -1.69
CA LEU A 12 14.35 12.15 -1.62
C LEU A 12 12.99 12.65 -1.12
N PHE A 13 12.08 12.95 -2.04
CA PHE A 13 10.68 13.10 -1.75
C PHE A 13 10.16 11.69 -1.41
N PHE A 14 10.16 11.35 -0.12
CA PHE A 14 9.34 10.25 0.39
C PHE A 14 7.89 10.67 0.25
N ILE A 15 7.29 10.37 -0.91
CA ILE A 15 5.85 10.40 -1.08
C ILE A 15 5.32 9.15 -0.36
N GLY A 16 5.30 9.20 0.97
CA GLY A 16 4.50 8.27 1.75
C GLY A 16 3.05 8.60 1.43
N ALA A 17 2.45 7.86 0.50
CA ALA A 17 1.02 7.90 0.29
C ALA A 17 0.39 7.31 1.55
N SER A 18 0.05 8.16 2.52
CA SER A 18 -0.75 7.77 3.67
C SER A 18 -2.08 7.27 3.12
N LEU A 19 -2.28 5.95 3.10
CA LEU A 19 -3.59 5.38 2.83
C LEU A 19 -4.52 5.93 3.92
N SER A 20 -5.44 6.81 3.50
CA SER A 20 -6.54 7.29 4.33
C SER A 20 -7.22 6.10 5.01
N ALA A 21 -7.71 6.23 6.24
CA ALA A 21 -8.46 5.18 6.93
C ALA A 21 -9.71 4.68 6.16
N ASP A 22 -10.18 5.43 5.14
CA ASP A 22 -11.19 4.95 4.17
C ASP A 22 -10.67 3.83 3.26
N ALA A 23 -9.36 3.73 3.09
CA ALA A 23 -8.67 2.68 2.34
C ALA A 23 -8.48 1.39 3.17
N CYS A 24 -9.27 1.19 4.22
CA CYS A 24 -9.36 -0.08 4.95
C CYS A 24 -10.78 -0.65 4.91
N ARG A 25 -11.55 -0.25 3.90
CA ARG A 25 -12.93 -0.67 3.66
C ARG A 25 -13.14 -0.86 2.16
N GLY A 26 -13.84 -1.93 1.78
CA GLY A 26 -14.20 -2.19 0.39
C GLY A 26 -13.40 -3.32 -0.25
N THR A 27 -13.12 -3.21 -1.55
CA THR A 27 -12.56 -4.29 -2.37
C THR A 27 -11.25 -3.87 -3.03
N TYR A 28 -10.20 -4.65 -2.82
CA TYR A 28 -8.87 -4.47 -3.39
C TYR A 28 -8.61 -5.53 -4.45
N TYR A 29 -7.86 -5.17 -5.49
CA TYR A 29 -7.52 -6.10 -6.55
C TYR A 29 -6.03 -6.44 -6.52
N ALA A 30 -5.72 -7.72 -6.31
CA ALA A 30 -4.37 -8.26 -6.42
C ALA A 30 -4.21 -8.83 -7.83
N CYS A 31 -3.60 -8.04 -8.72
CA CYS A 31 -3.47 -8.38 -10.13
C CYS A 31 -2.00 -8.30 -10.55
N GLY A 32 -1.50 -9.41 -11.08
CA GLY A 32 -0.11 -9.55 -11.50
C GLY A 32 0.87 -9.83 -10.35
N ASN A 33 2.15 -9.87 -10.70
CA ASN A 33 3.19 -10.46 -9.85
C ASN A 33 3.71 -9.47 -8.79
N THR A 34 3.39 -8.18 -8.95
CA THR A 34 3.93 -7.08 -8.13
C THR A 34 3.08 -6.78 -6.91
N VAL A 35 1.77 -6.97 -6.98
CA VAL A 35 0.84 -6.75 -5.86
C VAL A 35 0.22 -8.10 -5.51
N THR A 36 0.73 -8.70 -4.44
CA THR A 36 0.23 -9.98 -3.93
C THR A 36 -0.83 -9.74 -2.86
N VAL A 37 -1.66 -10.76 -2.60
CA VAL A 37 -2.57 -10.76 -1.45
C VAL A 37 -1.80 -10.51 -0.15
N ALA A 38 -0.64 -11.13 0.02
CA ALA A 38 0.20 -10.99 1.21
C ALA A 38 0.70 -9.55 1.43
N SER A 39 1.13 -8.86 0.37
CA SER A 39 1.56 -7.46 0.48
C SER A 39 0.41 -6.52 0.85
N LEU A 40 -0.80 -6.77 0.33
CA LEU A 40 -1.99 -5.99 0.69
C LEU A 40 -2.41 -6.23 2.15
N ILE A 41 -2.29 -7.47 2.64
CA ILE A 41 -2.54 -7.77 4.05
C ILE A 41 -1.52 -7.07 4.96
N ALA A 42 -0.23 -7.12 4.61
CA ALA A 42 0.82 -6.47 5.41
C ALA A 42 0.65 -4.95 5.46
N ASP A 43 0.34 -4.32 4.32
CA ASP A 43 0.05 -2.89 4.23
C ASP A 43 -1.17 -2.51 5.08
N ALA A 44 -2.22 -3.33 5.04
CA ALA A 44 -3.40 -3.13 5.88
C ALA A 44 -3.10 -3.32 7.37
N GLN A 45 -2.26 -4.26 7.77
CA GLN A 45 -1.88 -4.42 9.18
C GLN A 45 -1.08 -3.23 9.72
N GLU A 46 -0.28 -2.56 8.88
CA GLU A 46 0.51 -1.40 9.28
C GLU A 46 -0.33 -0.11 9.35
N ASN A 47 -1.32 0.03 8.46
CA ASN A 47 -2.01 1.30 8.26
C ASN A 47 -3.50 1.30 8.66
N CYS A 48 -4.14 0.15 8.85
CA CYS A 48 -5.57 0.07 9.16
C CYS A 48 -5.87 -0.02 10.66
N PRO A 49 -6.95 0.63 11.13
CA PRO A 49 -7.42 0.45 12.49
C PRO A 49 -8.00 -0.95 12.69
N SER A 50 -7.90 -1.46 13.92
CA SER A 50 -8.55 -2.70 14.32
C SER A 50 -10.07 -2.64 14.12
N GLY A 51 -10.66 -3.75 13.72
CA GLY A 51 -12.06 -3.84 13.32
C GLY A 51 -12.32 -3.49 11.85
N SER A 52 -11.29 -3.09 11.08
CA SER A 52 -11.42 -2.87 9.63
C SER A 52 -11.77 -4.17 8.90
N THR A 53 -12.61 -4.07 7.87
CA THR A 53 -13.02 -5.21 7.04
C THR A 53 -12.97 -4.83 5.57
N PHE A 54 -12.29 -5.66 4.77
CA PHE A 54 -12.14 -5.48 3.34
C PHE A 54 -12.01 -6.83 2.62
N THR A 55 -12.21 -6.84 1.31
CA THR A 55 -12.07 -8.03 0.47
C THR A 55 -10.92 -7.83 -0.49
N ILE A 56 -10.07 -8.82 -0.67
CA ILE A 56 -9.08 -8.85 -1.76
C ILE A 56 -9.58 -9.81 -2.83
N ILE A 57 -9.69 -9.35 -4.08
CA ILE A 57 -9.97 -10.17 -5.26
C ILE A 57 -8.67 -10.34 -6.03
N HIS A 58 -8.20 -11.58 -6.11
CA HIS A 58 -7.13 -11.96 -7.01
C HIS A 58 -7.68 -12.05 -8.44
N CYS A 59 -6.99 -11.44 -9.39
CA CYS A 59 -7.42 -11.41 -10.79
C CYS A 59 -7.62 -12.81 -11.42
N ASP A 60 -7.00 -13.84 -10.85
CA ASP A 60 -7.17 -15.24 -11.27
C ASP A 60 -8.43 -15.91 -10.68
N GLY A 61 -9.31 -15.14 -10.03
CA GLY A 61 -10.63 -15.58 -9.57
C GLY A 61 -10.73 -15.99 -8.09
N GLY A 62 -9.74 -15.63 -7.25
CA GLY A 62 -9.78 -15.91 -5.81
C GLY A 62 -10.25 -14.71 -5.00
N GLU A 63 -11.25 -14.87 -4.14
CA GLU A 63 -11.69 -13.82 -3.21
C GLU A 63 -11.25 -14.15 -1.78
N PHE A 64 -10.72 -13.16 -1.07
CA PHE A 64 -10.15 -13.28 0.27
C PHE A 64 -10.76 -12.20 1.18
N PRO A 65 -11.81 -12.52 1.96
CA PRO A 65 -12.33 -11.59 2.96
C PRO A 65 -11.34 -11.48 4.12
N ILE A 66 -10.97 -10.25 4.47
CA ILE A 66 -10.00 -9.93 5.53
C ILE A 66 -10.66 -9.05 6.59
N THR A 67 -10.46 -9.42 7.85
CA THR A 67 -10.80 -8.60 9.01
C THR A 67 -9.55 -8.38 9.85
N ILE A 68 -9.23 -7.12 10.13
CA ILE A 68 -8.13 -6.76 11.03
C ILE A 68 -8.66 -6.88 12.46
N ILE A 69 -8.08 -7.78 13.23
CA ILE A 69 -8.33 -7.91 14.68
C ILE A 69 -7.18 -7.26 15.43
N GLU A 70 -7.44 -6.74 16.64
CA GLU A 70 -6.37 -6.29 17.54
C GLU A 70 -5.38 -7.45 17.75
N GLN A 71 -4.08 -7.17 17.62
CA GLN A 71 -3.02 -8.13 17.94
C GLN A 71 -2.79 -8.18 19.45
#